data_AF-W5T6S1-F1
#
_entry.id   AF-W5T6S1-F1
#
_cell.length_a   1.000
_cell.length_b   1.000
_cell.length_c   1.000
_cell.angle_alpha   90.00
_cell.angle_beta   90.00
_cell.angle_gamma   90.00
#
_symmetry.space_group_name_H-M   'P 1'
#
loop_
_entity.id
_entity.type
_entity.pdbx_description
1 polymer ?
#
loop_
_entity_poly.entity_id
_entity_poly.type
_entity_poly.pdbx_seq_one_letter_code
_entity_poly.pdbx_strand_id
1 'polypeptide(L)'
;MWNEYDLCAALTIRDYLDVAIDMLPIALAAKVSEYVRGPDSRFRAVTVADSGNRMAAIAQVDPTGRGWWWYRVPDSGPILEDLARWDRFESE
;
A
#
# COMPACT_ATOMS: atom_id res chain seq x y z
N MET A 1 -7.41 5.26 16.99
CA MET A 1 -6.96 3.89 16.68
C MET A 1 -6.93 3.79 15.17
N TRP A 2 -5.90 3.19 14.57
CA TRP A 2 -5.80 3.07 13.11
C TRP A 2 -6.72 1.93 12.63
N ASN A 3 -7.43 2.11 11.52
CA ASN A 3 -8.33 1.14 10.90
C ASN A 3 -7.99 0.89 9.42
N GLU A 4 -8.79 0.09 8.72
CA GLU A 4 -8.57 -0.27 7.33
C GLU A 4 -8.59 0.93 6.36
N TYR A 5 -9.32 1.99 6.70
CA TYR A 5 -9.36 3.23 5.91
C TYR A 5 -8.08 4.04 6.06
N ASP A 6 -7.41 3.97 7.22
CA ASP A 6 -6.10 4.59 7.39
C ASP A 6 -5.03 3.89 6.52
N LEU A 7 -5.10 2.55 6.39
CA LEU A 7 -4.25 1.82 5.46
C LEU A 7 -4.57 2.22 4.01
N CYS A 8 -5.86 2.29 3.64
CA CYS A 8 -6.31 2.75 2.32
C CYS A 8 -5.72 4.13 1.96
N ALA A 9 -5.80 5.09 2.88
CA ALA A 9 -5.21 6.41 2.70
C ALA A 9 -3.69 6.34 2.51
N ALA A 10 -2.98 5.52 3.30
CA ALA A 10 -1.54 5.36 3.17
C ALA A 10 -1.12 4.76 1.81
N LEU A 11 -1.85 3.75 1.30
CA LEU A 11 -1.59 3.17 -0.02
C LEU A 11 -1.86 4.17 -1.15
N THR A 12 -2.93 4.96 -1.01
CA THR A 12 -3.30 5.99 -1.99
C THR A 12 -2.27 7.12 -2.04
N ILE A 13 -1.77 7.56 -0.87
CA ILE A 13 -0.68 8.57 -0.80
C ILE A 13 0.58 8.04 -1.49
N ARG A 14 0.89 6.75 -1.36
CA ARG A 14 2.04 6.14 -2.04
C ARG A 14 1.88 6.15 -3.55
N ASP A 15 0.69 5.88 -4.08
CA ASP A 15 0.41 6.01 -5.52
C ASP A 15 0.67 7.46 -6.01
N TYR A 16 0.20 8.46 -5.27
CA TYR A 16 0.46 9.86 -5.64
C TYR A 16 1.94 10.25 -5.55
N LEU A 17 2.67 9.71 -4.57
CA LEU A 17 4.11 9.95 -4.45
C LEU A 17 4.88 9.29 -5.61
N ASP A 18 4.50 8.08 -6.02
CA ASP A 18 5.12 7.38 -7.14
C ASP A 18 4.92 8.16 -8.46
N VAL A 19 3.68 8.57 -8.75
CA VAL A 19 3.37 9.44 -9.88
C VAL A 19 4.14 10.76 -9.82
N ALA A 20 4.27 11.36 -8.63
CA ALA A 20 5.04 12.59 -8.46
C ALA A 20 6.53 12.38 -8.76
N ILE A 21 7.11 11.25 -8.35
CA ILE A 21 8.52 10.91 -8.62
C ILE A 21 8.75 10.72 -10.12
N ASP A 22 7.84 10.04 -10.82
CA ASP A 22 7.92 9.79 -12.26
C ASP A 22 7.87 11.08 -13.09
N MET A 23 7.24 12.14 -12.58
CA MET A 23 7.21 13.44 -13.24
C MET A 23 8.51 14.26 -13.05
N LEU A 24 9.42 13.84 -12.17
CA LEU A 24 10.65 14.59 -11.90
C LEU A 24 11.71 14.35 -12.99
N PRO A 25 12.62 15.32 -13.22
CA PRO A 25 13.80 15.06 -14.03
C PRO A 25 14.59 13.86 -13.50
N ILE A 26 15.11 13.01 -14.40
CA ILE A 26 15.74 11.72 -14.07
C ILE A 26 16.71 11.79 -12.89
N ALA A 27 17.59 12.81 -12.85
CA ALA A 27 18.56 12.96 -11.76
C ALA A 27 17.91 13.23 -10.39
N LEU A 28 16.79 13.98 -10.37
CA LEU A 28 16.04 14.27 -9.17
C LEU A 28 15.16 13.07 -8.76
N ALA A 29 14.51 12.41 -9.73
CA ALA A 29 13.77 11.17 -9.49
C ALA A 29 14.66 10.10 -8.84
N ALA A 30 15.88 9.91 -9.36
CA ALA A 30 16.86 9.00 -8.78
C ALA A 30 17.23 9.39 -7.34
N LYS A 31 17.48 10.67 -7.07
CA LYS A 31 17.79 11.15 -5.72
C LYS A 31 16.62 10.97 -4.74
N VAL A 32 15.39 11.25 -5.16
CA VAL A 32 14.21 11.05 -4.30
C VAL A 32 13.95 9.57 -4.06
N SER A 33 14.20 8.73 -5.07
CA SER A 33 14.13 7.26 -4.95
C SER A 33 15.06 6.72 -3.84
N GLU A 34 16.21 7.35 -3.61
CA GLU A 34 17.08 7.02 -2.47
C GLU A 34 16.42 7.30 -1.12
N TYR A 35 15.71 8.42 -1.00
CA TYR A 35 15.08 8.83 0.25
C TYR A 35 13.85 7.97 0.61
N VAL A 36 13.11 7.47 -0.38
CA VAL A 36 11.96 6.60 -0.15
C VAL A 36 12.35 5.17 0.23
N ARG A 37 13.59 4.73 -0.03
CA ARG A 37 14.05 3.37 0.34
C ARG A 37 13.89 3.07 1.83
N GLY A 38 14.19 4.05 2.69
CA GLY A 38 14.07 3.90 4.15
C GLY A 38 12.62 3.66 4.59
N PRO A 39 11.68 4.56 4.24
CA PRO A 39 10.25 4.36 4.43
C PRO A 39 9.71 3.05 3.83
N ASP A 40 10.15 2.66 2.63
CA ASP A 40 9.73 1.41 1.99
C ASP A 40 10.22 0.17 2.73
N SER A 41 11.48 0.20 3.18
CA SER A 41 12.06 -0.87 3.99
C SER A 41 11.32 -1.02 5.32
N ARG A 42 11.00 0.10 5.97
CA ARG A 42 10.21 0.10 7.21
C ARG A 42 8.79 -0.43 6.98
N PHE A 43 8.15 -0.05 5.88
CA PHE A 43 6.82 -0.55 5.52
C PHE A 43 6.84 -2.06 5.29
N ARG A 44 7.83 -2.58 4.54
CA ARG A 44 8.01 -4.03 4.35
C ARG A 44 8.29 -4.77 5.67
N ALA A 45 8.99 -4.15 6.61
CA ALA A 45 9.33 -4.78 7.89
C ALA A 45 8.11 -4.95 8.81
N VAL A 46 7.06 -4.15 8.63
CA VAL A 46 5.83 -4.19 9.46
C VAL A 46 4.61 -4.73 8.71
N THR A 47 4.82 -5.25 7.50
CA THR A 47 3.75 -5.80 6.66
C THR A 47 4.18 -7.12 6.03
N VAL A 48 3.22 -8.00 5.81
CA VAL A 48 3.39 -9.28 5.09
C VAL A 48 2.78 -9.19 3.71
N ALA A 49 3.09 -10.17 2.86
CA ALA A 49 2.47 -10.27 1.54
C ALA A 49 0.97 -10.57 1.65
N ASP A 50 0.19 -10.01 0.75
CA ASP A 50 -1.27 -10.12 0.66
C ASP A 50 -1.70 -10.17 -0.81
N SER A 51 -2.91 -10.68 -1.10
CA SER A 51 -3.45 -10.65 -2.47
C SER A 51 -3.74 -9.22 -2.94
N GLY A 52 -3.97 -8.28 -2.02
CA GLY A 52 -4.40 -6.92 -2.29
C GLY A 52 -5.90 -6.80 -2.57
N ASN A 53 -6.63 -7.91 -2.70
CA ASN A 53 -8.04 -7.90 -3.07
C ASN A 53 -8.92 -7.21 -2.03
N ARG A 54 -8.67 -7.46 -0.74
CA ARG A 54 -9.42 -6.82 0.36
C ARG A 54 -9.23 -5.32 0.36
N MET A 55 -7.97 -4.86 0.25
CA MET A 55 -7.68 -3.43 0.20
C MET A 55 -8.24 -2.76 -1.05
N ALA A 56 -8.22 -3.45 -2.19
CA ALA A 56 -8.83 -2.97 -3.42
C ALA A 56 -10.35 -2.80 -3.29
N ALA A 57 -11.03 -3.76 -2.66
CA ALA A 57 -12.46 -3.67 -2.38
C ALA A 57 -12.80 -2.52 -1.43
N ILE A 58 -12.01 -2.32 -0.36
CA ILE A 58 -12.17 -1.20 0.58
C ILE A 58 -12.00 0.15 -0.13
N ALA A 59 -10.98 0.26 -0.97
CA ALA A 59 -10.68 1.47 -1.73
C ALA A 59 -11.57 1.68 -2.96
N GLN A 60 -12.36 0.66 -3.35
CA GLN A 60 -13.15 0.63 -4.58
C GLN A 60 -12.30 0.89 -5.83
N VAL A 61 -11.17 0.20 -5.94
CA VAL A 61 -10.23 0.32 -7.07
C VAL A 61 -9.87 -1.05 -7.64
N ASP A 62 -9.37 -1.08 -8.87
CA ASP A 62 -8.70 -2.26 -9.44
C ASP A 62 -7.27 -2.35 -8.88
N PRO A 63 -6.86 -3.48 -8.26
CA PRO A 63 -5.49 -3.66 -7.80
C PRO A 63 -4.50 -3.90 -8.95
N THR A 64 -4.98 -4.32 -10.14
CA THR A 64 -4.13 -4.70 -11.27
C THR A 64 -3.20 -3.56 -11.69
N GLY A 65 -1.89 -3.83 -11.68
CA GLY A 65 -0.87 -2.87 -12.09
C GLY A 65 -0.58 -1.77 -11.07
N ARG A 66 -1.15 -1.83 -9.86
CA ARG A 66 -0.79 -0.91 -8.78
C ARG A 66 0.57 -1.24 -8.17
N GLY A 67 1.12 -0.28 -7.45
CA GLY A 67 2.41 -0.43 -6.78
C GLY A 67 2.41 -1.60 -5.78
N TRP A 68 3.60 -2.18 -5.57
CA TRP A 68 3.78 -3.38 -4.73
C TRP A 68 3.26 -3.24 -3.30
N TRP A 69 3.09 -2.01 -2.80
CA TRP A 69 2.54 -1.74 -1.48
C TRP A 69 1.07 -2.15 -1.35
N TRP A 70 0.30 -2.21 -2.43
CA TRP A 70 -1.09 -2.69 -2.43
C TRP A 70 -1.22 -4.19 -2.10
N TYR A 71 -0.15 -4.94 -2.29
CA TYR A 71 -0.08 -6.39 -2.05
C TYR A 71 0.53 -6.69 -0.68
N ARG A 72 0.30 -5.79 0.28
CA ARG A 72 0.82 -5.93 1.64
C ARG A 72 -0.14 -5.40 2.69
N VAL A 73 -0.21 -6.11 3.81
CA VAL A 73 -1.02 -5.74 4.98
C VAL A 73 -0.22 -5.95 6.27
N PRO A 74 -0.55 -5.25 7.37
CA PRO A 74 0.00 -5.59 8.69
C PRO A 74 -0.31 -7.04 9.07
N ASP A 75 0.62 -7.69 9.75
CA ASP A 75 0.44 -9.07 10.25
C ASP A 75 -0.24 -9.15 11.63
N SER A 76 -0.55 -7.99 12.20
CA SER A 76 -1.10 -7.85 13.55
C SER A 76 -1.80 -6.50 13.74
N GLY A 77 -2.62 -6.43 14.78
CA GLY A 77 -3.32 -5.21 15.19
C GLY A 77 -4.67 -4.98 14.52
N PRO A 78 -5.32 -3.84 14.83
CA PRO A 78 -6.74 -3.60 14.51
C PRO A 78 -7.05 -3.62 13.01
N ILE A 79 -6.11 -3.18 12.17
CA ILE A 79 -6.27 -3.20 10.71
C ILE A 79 -6.50 -4.63 10.21
N LEU A 80 -5.75 -5.62 10.73
CA LEU A 80 -5.91 -7.02 10.32
C LEU A 80 -7.27 -7.58 10.75
N GLU A 81 -7.74 -7.21 11.94
CA GLU A 81 -9.07 -7.60 12.45
C GLU A 81 -10.19 -6.98 11.61
N ASP A 82 -10.03 -5.73 11.17
CA ASP A 82 -10.97 -5.06 10.30
C ASP A 82 -10.98 -5.69 8.89
N LEU A 83 -9.81 -6.08 8.36
CA LEU A 83 -9.69 -6.77 7.07
C LEU A 83 -10.40 -8.12 7.02
N ALA A 84 -10.53 -8.84 8.14
CA ALA A 84 -11.28 -10.10 8.19
C ALA A 84 -12.75 -9.94 7.78
N ARG A 85 -13.32 -8.73 7.91
CA ARG A 85 -14.70 -8.42 7.43
C ARG A 85 -14.82 -8.41 5.90
N TRP A 86 -13.69 -8.47 5.19
CA TRP A 86 -13.56 -8.38 3.75
C TRP A 86 -13.07 -9.69 3.12
N ASP A 87 -12.90 -10.77 3.89
CA ASP A 87 -12.37 -12.06 3.40
C ASP A 87 -13.16 -12.66 2.23
N ARG A 88 -14.42 -12.26 2.03
CA ARG A 88 -15.21 -12.62 0.85
C ARG A 88 -14.54 -12.25 -0.49
N PHE A 89 -13.62 -11.29 -0.50
CA PHE A 89 -12.88 -10.86 -1.70
C PHE A 89 -11.57 -11.63 -1.93
N GLU A 90 -11.17 -12.53 -1.03
CA GLU A 90 -9.98 -13.39 -1.22
C GLU A 90 -10.27 -14.64 -2.08
N SER A 91 -11.55 -14.96 -2.30
CA SER A 91 -11.99 -16.19 -2.99
C SER A 91 -12.59 -15.96 -4.37
N GLU A 92 -12.52 -14.73 -4.89
CA GLU A 92 -12.88 -14.35 -6.27
C GLU A 92 -11.63 -14.26 -7.15
#